data_AF-A0A7R7GE24-F1
#
_entry.id   AF-A0A7R7GE24-F1
#
_cell.length_a   1.000
_cell.length_b   1.000
_cell.length_c   1.000
_cell.angle_alpha   90.00
_cell.angle_beta   90.00
_cell.angle_gamma   90.00
#
_symmetry.space_group_name_H-M   'P 1'
#
loop_
_entity.id
_entity.type
_entity.pdbx_description
1 polymer ?
#
loop_
_entity_poly.entity_id
_entity_poly.type
_entity_poly.pdbx_seq_one_letter_code
_entity_poly.pdbx_strand_id
1 'polypeptide(L)'
;MVFTEDRDYQYQPLIPTWVSHQRTSIETVVYSSRKSYLRQQAILGEKDAQDLRYIDDAQFDRYYKNYLQGMGDTEKAFVSAISRLGKYPVVGGMAVRWEPEGIYVDSSLNLYDESLKTAFELAVNNVINLARAIHKPAVFKCCMFNAKNTLHIDRESEEDEFIPAHDLIIPYELSRVSSHKDDSRTHSYFEDGDDPDELLKLPDGIIETIRQLNAIHHTGCIIFEALPTHLKIHNYYTLLDHSQEKNFRELLLTLVKQIPSIKGLGISGFMKLPYKDTRFFEHKAKLPEKYYPRNPKAVVEESNHNV
;
A
#
# COMPACT_ATOMS: atom_id res chain seq x y z
N MET A 1 1.79 -43.71 5.11
CA MET A 1 2.01 -42.28 4.86
C MET A 1 0.77 -41.74 4.16
N VAL A 2 0.11 -40.73 4.74
CA VAL A 2 -1.14 -40.10 4.24
C VAL A 2 -0.77 -38.83 3.48
N PHE A 3 0.16 -38.94 2.54
CA PHE A 3 0.52 -37.82 1.68
C PHE A 3 0.41 -38.35 0.26
N THR A 4 -0.62 -37.89 -0.43
CA THR A 4 -0.69 -37.94 -1.90
C THR A 4 0.56 -37.26 -2.47
N GLU A 5 0.94 -37.63 -3.69
CA GLU A 5 1.98 -36.90 -4.41
C GLU A 5 1.69 -35.40 -4.38
N ASP A 6 2.72 -34.61 -4.07
CA ASP A 6 2.64 -33.16 -4.03
C ASP A 6 2.44 -32.68 -5.47
N ARG A 7 1.18 -32.42 -5.83
CA ARG A 7 0.83 -31.87 -7.13
C ARG A 7 0.92 -30.36 -7.02
N ASP A 8 1.55 -29.72 -8.00
CA ASP A 8 1.60 -28.26 -8.09
C ASP A 8 0.18 -27.68 -7.94
N TYR A 9 -0.04 -26.94 -6.86
CA TYR A 9 -1.32 -26.29 -6.59
C TYR A 9 -1.56 -25.24 -7.68
N GLN A 10 -2.47 -25.54 -8.60
CA GLN A 10 -2.86 -24.58 -9.62
C GLN A 10 -3.65 -23.44 -8.98
N TYR A 11 -3.14 -22.23 -9.13
CA TYR A 11 -3.81 -21.00 -8.72
C TYR A 11 -3.76 -19.98 -9.85
N GLN A 12 -4.72 -19.08 -9.85
CA GLN A 12 -4.76 -17.94 -10.75
C GLN A 12 -4.62 -16.66 -9.93
N PRO A 13 -3.62 -15.80 -10.20
CA PRO A 13 -3.55 -14.47 -9.61
C PRO A 13 -4.81 -13.66 -9.95
N LEU A 14 -5.45 -13.05 -8.96
CA LEU A 14 -6.65 -12.23 -9.16
C LEU A 14 -6.29 -10.83 -9.67
N ILE A 15 -5.15 -10.29 -9.25
CA ILE A 15 -4.60 -9.01 -9.74
C ILE A 15 -3.14 -9.20 -10.17
N PRO A 16 -2.62 -8.34 -11.07
CA PRO A 16 -1.24 -8.44 -11.54
C PRO A 16 -0.22 -8.25 -10.41
N THR A 17 0.83 -9.07 -10.44
CA THR A 17 2.05 -8.85 -9.66
C THR A 17 3.25 -8.95 -10.59
N TRP A 18 4.29 -8.19 -10.30
CA TRP A 18 5.51 -8.16 -11.11
C TRP A 18 6.69 -8.65 -10.27
N VAL A 19 7.60 -9.38 -10.90
CA VAL A 19 8.85 -9.82 -10.25
C VAL A 19 10.01 -8.99 -10.77
N SER A 20 10.63 -8.25 -9.86
CA SER A 20 11.89 -7.57 -10.12
C SER A 20 13.00 -8.61 -10.25
N HIS A 21 13.85 -8.42 -11.25
CA HIS A 21 15.02 -9.28 -11.46
C HIS A 21 16.25 -8.75 -10.70
N GLN A 22 16.10 -7.63 -10.00
CA GLN A 22 17.16 -7.07 -9.17
C GLN A 22 17.21 -7.84 -7.85
N ARG A 23 18.41 -8.31 -7.49
CA ARG A 23 18.66 -8.93 -6.19
C ARG A 23 18.93 -7.86 -5.15
N THR A 24 17.87 -7.18 -4.73
CA THR A 24 17.92 -6.16 -3.67
C THR A 24 17.23 -6.70 -2.43
N SER A 25 17.87 -6.61 -1.27
CA SER A 25 17.23 -6.97 0.00
C SER A 25 16.25 -5.87 0.41
N ILE A 26 14.95 -6.13 0.22
CA ILE A 26 13.87 -5.23 0.59
C ILE A 26 13.35 -5.56 1.99
N GLU A 27 13.22 -4.54 2.84
CA GLU A 27 12.46 -4.63 4.08
C GLU A 27 11.16 -3.85 3.91
N THR A 28 10.06 -4.56 3.66
CA THR A 28 8.80 -3.91 3.34
C THR A 28 8.10 -3.38 4.60
N VAL A 29 7.77 -2.10 4.57
CA VAL A 29 6.81 -1.48 5.51
C VAL A 29 5.52 -1.18 4.76
N VAL A 30 4.38 -1.44 5.42
CA VAL A 30 3.05 -1.19 4.86
C VAL A 30 2.42 0.01 5.55
N TYR A 31 2.22 1.08 4.78
CA TYR A 31 1.38 2.21 5.16
C TYR A 31 -0.02 2.05 4.55
N SER A 32 -1.06 2.51 5.23
CA SER A 32 -2.42 2.43 4.69
C SER A 32 -3.41 3.30 5.44
N SER A 33 -4.49 3.70 4.78
CA SER A 33 -5.58 4.55 5.27
C SER A 33 -6.50 3.81 6.26
N ARG A 34 -5.90 3.17 7.28
CA ARG A 34 -6.58 2.26 8.22
C ARG A 34 -7.55 2.99 9.12
N LYS A 35 -7.20 4.18 9.65
CA LYS A 35 -8.05 4.88 10.62
C LYS A 35 -9.23 5.56 9.90
N SER A 36 -9.03 6.06 8.69
CA SER A 36 -10.07 6.65 7.85
C SER A 36 -11.05 5.57 7.39
N TYR A 37 -10.54 4.41 6.98
CA TYR A 37 -11.36 3.22 6.72
C TYR A 37 -12.12 2.75 7.97
N LEU A 38 -11.48 2.72 9.15
CA LEU A 38 -12.12 2.37 10.43
C LEU A 38 -13.32 3.28 10.72
N ARG A 39 -13.17 4.60 10.54
CA ARG A 39 -14.25 5.58 10.76
C ARG A 39 -15.43 5.37 9.80
N GLN A 40 -15.18 5.01 8.54
CA GLN A 40 -16.25 4.70 7.57
C GLN A 40 -16.99 3.40 7.92
N GLN A 41 -16.29 2.42 8.48
CA GLN A 41 -16.83 1.08 8.74
C GLN A 41 -17.49 0.93 10.11
N ALA A 42 -17.05 1.72 11.08
CA ALA A 42 -17.51 1.65 12.47
C ALA A 42 -18.98 2.08 12.61
N ILE A 43 -19.78 1.27 13.31
CA ILE A 43 -21.11 1.66 13.84
C ILE A 43 -20.88 2.38 15.18
N LEU A 44 -19.95 3.32 15.22
CA LEU A 44 -19.61 4.05 16.45
C LEU A 44 -20.27 5.41 16.38
N GLY A 45 -21.01 5.77 17.43
CA GLY A 45 -21.65 7.09 17.53
C GLY A 45 -20.61 8.21 17.46
N GLU A 46 -21.02 9.42 17.09
CA GLU A 46 -20.13 10.58 16.87
C GLU A 46 -19.15 10.85 18.03
N LYS A 47 -19.50 10.47 19.27
CA LYS A 47 -18.64 10.57 20.46
C LYS A 47 -17.44 9.64 20.44
N ASP A 48 -17.63 8.36 20.10
CA ASP A 48 -16.54 7.37 20.11
C ASP A 48 -15.53 7.64 18.97
N ALA A 49 -16.01 8.21 17.85
CA ALA A 49 -15.16 8.66 16.75
C ALA A 49 -14.31 9.90 17.10
N GLN A 50 -14.77 10.76 18.01
CA GLN A 50 -13.99 11.89 18.55
C GLN A 50 -12.95 11.43 19.56
N ASP A 51 -13.24 10.45 20.41
CA ASP A 51 -12.27 9.92 21.38
C ASP A 51 -11.08 9.23 20.68
N LEU A 52 -11.31 8.60 19.53
CA LEU A 52 -10.24 8.03 18.68
C LEU A 52 -9.36 9.08 17.97
N ARG A 53 -9.71 10.38 17.98
CA ARG A 53 -8.87 11.44 17.39
C ARG A 53 -7.72 11.88 18.31
N TYR A 54 -7.86 11.71 19.63
CA TYR A 54 -6.96 12.33 20.62
C TYR A 54 -6.01 11.36 21.31
N ILE A 55 -5.97 10.08 20.91
CA ILE A 55 -5.16 9.07 21.59
C ILE A 55 -3.85 8.86 20.85
N ASP A 56 -2.75 9.11 21.58
CA ASP A 56 -1.34 9.09 21.17
C ASP A 56 -0.91 7.79 20.44
N ASP A 57 -0.21 7.97 19.32
CA ASP A 57 0.04 6.99 18.26
C ASP A 57 1.00 5.87 18.65
N ALA A 58 1.93 6.13 19.58
CA ALA A 58 2.94 5.13 19.96
C ALA A 58 2.36 3.93 20.73
N GLN A 59 1.20 4.10 21.39
CA GLN A 59 0.58 3.03 22.19
C GLN A 59 -0.38 2.13 21.39
N PHE A 60 -1.00 2.65 20.33
CA PHE A 60 -1.96 1.87 19.53
C PHE A 60 -1.29 0.86 18.60
N ASP A 61 -0.11 1.17 18.06
CA ASP A 61 0.66 0.24 17.21
C ASP A 61 1.04 -1.06 17.94
N ARG A 62 1.11 -1.03 19.28
CA ARG A 62 1.41 -2.21 20.11
C ARG A 62 0.17 -3.02 20.52
N TYR A 63 -1.04 -2.48 20.39
CA TYR A 63 -2.28 -3.11 20.85
C TYR A 63 -3.34 -3.19 19.74
N TYR A 64 -3.08 -4.05 18.75
CA TYR A 64 -4.01 -4.48 17.69
C TYR A 64 -5.45 -4.77 18.18
N LYS A 65 -5.62 -5.16 19.45
CA LYS A 65 -6.89 -5.58 20.03
C LYS A 65 -7.88 -4.43 20.29
N ASN A 66 -7.38 -3.24 20.67
CA ASN A 66 -8.22 -2.06 20.91
C ASN A 66 -8.46 -1.29 19.59
N TYR A 67 -7.53 -1.40 18.64
CA TYR A 67 -7.52 -0.67 17.37
C TYR A 67 -8.57 -1.17 16.35
N LEU A 68 -8.99 -2.42 16.48
CA LEU A 68 -9.97 -3.08 15.60
C LEU A 68 -11.39 -3.10 16.20
N GLN A 69 -11.59 -2.44 17.33
CA GLN A 69 -12.86 -2.42 18.05
C GLN A 69 -13.91 -1.65 17.21
N GLY A 70 -15.10 -2.24 17.03
CA GLY A 70 -16.18 -1.68 16.20
C GLY A 70 -16.23 -2.20 14.75
N MET A 71 -15.24 -2.97 14.29
CA MET A 71 -15.27 -3.65 12.99
C MET A 71 -15.92 -5.04 13.05
N GLY A 72 -16.55 -5.45 11.95
CA GLY A 72 -16.86 -6.86 11.70
C GLY A 72 -15.59 -7.68 11.49
N ASP A 73 -15.69 -9.00 11.67
CA ASP A 73 -14.53 -9.89 11.61
C ASP A 73 -13.89 -9.94 10.21
N THR A 74 -14.68 -9.72 9.16
CA THR A 74 -14.20 -9.66 7.77
C THR A 74 -13.32 -8.44 7.52
N GLU A 75 -13.73 -7.26 7.99
CA GLU A 75 -12.96 -6.03 7.82
C GLU A 75 -11.64 -6.11 8.61
N LYS A 76 -11.66 -6.67 9.82
CA LYS A 76 -10.44 -6.96 10.60
C LYS A 76 -9.50 -7.89 9.87
N ALA A 77 -10.04 -8.97 9.31
CA ALA A 77 -9.28 -9.94 8.54
C ALA A 77 -8.66 -9.29 7.30
N PHE A 78 -9.41 -8.43 6.58
CA PHE A 78 -8.90 -7.68 5.43
C PHE A 78 -7.71 -6.77 5.79
N VAL A 79 -7.86 -5.91 6.81
CA VAL A 79 -6.78 -5.00 7.26
C VAL A 79 -5.55 -5.79 7.73
N SER A 80 -5.78 -6.91 8.42
CA SER A 80 -4.71 -7.79 8.87
C SER A 80 -3.99 -8.46 7.69
N ALA A 81 -4.73 -8.92 6.68
CA ALA A 81 -4.17 -9.55 5.49
C ALA A 81 -3.31 -8.58 4.68
N ILE A 82 -3.76 -7.33 4.50
CA ILE A 82 -2.96 -6.25 3.90
C ILE A 82 -1.65 -6.05 4.66
N SER A 83 -1.72 -5.93 5.99
CA SER A 83 -0.54 -5.71 6.82
C SER A 83 0.49 -6.83 6.68
N ARG A 84 0.02 -8.07 6.49
CA ARG A 84 0.89 -9.25 6.28
C ARG A 84 1.56 -9.28 4.91
N LEU A 85 1.11 -8.49 3.92
CA LEU A 85 1.85 -8.35 2.67
C LEU A 85 3.26 -7.77 2.90
N GLY A 86 3.46 -7.01 3.99
CA GLY A 86 4.80 -6.54 4.40
C GLY A 86 5.77 -7.63 4.87
N LYS A 87 5.33 -8.90 4.95
CA LYS A 87 6.23 -10.05 5.18
C LYS A 87 6.92 -10.53 3.91
N TYR A 88 6.52 -10.00 2.75
CA TYR A 88 7.16 -10.26 1.47
C TYR A 88 8.03 -9.06 1.07
N PRO A 89 9.13 -9.26 0.33
CA PRO A 89 9.98 -8.18 -0.17
C PRO A 89 9.29 -7.48 -1.36
N VAL A 90 8.23 -6.73 -1.08
CA VAL A 90 7.37 -6.06 -2.08
C VAL A 90 7.42 -4.55 -1.95
N VAL A 91 7.36 -3.86 -3.08
CA VAL A 91 7.21 -2.39 -3.17
C VAL A 91 6.09 -2.03 -4.12
N GLY A 92 5.32 -1.00 -3.78
CA GLY A 92 4.25 -0.44 -4.60
C GLY A 92 3.03 -0.04 -3.77
N GLY A 93 1.83 -0.37 -4.22
CA GLY A 93 0.61 -0.01 -3.51
C GLY A 93 -0.66 -0.58 -4.13
N MET A 94 -1.76 -0.42 -3.41
CA MET A 94 -3.09 -0.85 -3.84
C MET A 94 -4.18 0.09 -3.32
N ALA A 95 -5.12 0.41 -4.20
CA ALA A 95 -6.39 1.05 -3.89
C ALA A 95 -7.52 0.02 -4.02
N VAL A 96 -8.43 0.00 -3.05
CA VAL A 96 -9.68 -0.76 -3.14
C VAL A 96 -10.82 0.22 -2.90
N ARG A 97 -11.76 0.28 -3.83
CA ARG A 97 -13.01 1.05 -3.72
C ARG A 97 -14.18 0.09 -3.73
N TRP A 98 -15.03 0.19 -2.71
CA TRP A 98 -16.27 -0.58 -2.59
C TRP A 98 -17.43 0.25 -3.12
N GLU A 99 -18.14 -0.33 -4.09
CA GLU A 99 -19.35 0.21 -4.69
C GLU A 99 -20.49 -0.82 -4.52
N PRO A 100 -21.77 -0.46 -4.73
CA PRO A 100 -22.88 -1.39 -4.53
C PRO A 100 -22.77 -2.71 -5.31
N GLU A 101 -22.18 -2.69 -6.51
CA GLU A 101 -22.03 -3.86 -7.39
C GLU A 101 -20.80 -4.74 -7.09
N GLY A 102 -19.83 -4.25 -6.31
CA GLY A 102 -18.58 -4.96 -6.09
C GLY A 102 -17.42 -4.06 -5.68
N ILE A 103 -16.22 -4.56 -5.92
CA ILE A 103 -14.98 -3.83 -5.62
C ILE A 103 -14.21 -3.52 -6.89
N TYR A 104 -13.61 -2.33 -6.89
CA TYR A 104 -12.69 -1.85 -7.91
C TYR A 104 -11.29 -1.77 -7.29
N VAL A 105 -10.32 -2.42 -7.93
CA VAL A 105 -8.96 -2.56 -7.38
C VAL A 105 -7.96 -2.02 -8.37
N ASP A 106 -7.20 -1.01 -7.96
CA ASP A 106 -6.03 -0.50 -8.67
C ASP A 106 -4.78 -0.91 -7.89
N SER A 107 -3.75 -1.44 -8.57
CA SER A 107 -2.55 -1.90 -7.88
C SER A 107 -1.29 -1.83 -8.72
N SER A 108 -0.16 -1.69 -8.03
CA SER A 108 1.17 -1.93 -8.57
C SER A 108 1.97 -2.65 -7.48
N LEU A 109 2.33 -3.92 -7.70
CA LEU A 109 2.95 -4.76 -6.68
C LEU A 109 4.21 -5.43 -7.24
N ASN A 110 5.37 -4.89 -6.91
CA ASN A 110 6.66 -5.33 -7.43
C ASN A 110 7.38 -6.15 -6.35
N LEU A 111 7.44 -7.47 -6.55
CA LEU A 111 8.10 -8.42 -5.66
C LEU A 111 9.59 -8.57 -6.05
N TYR A 112 10.48 -8.53 -5.06
CA TYR A 112 11.94 -8.60 -5.26
C TYR A 112 12.54 -9.97 -4.89
N ASP A 113 11.70 -11.00 -4.80
CA ASP A 113 12.10 -12.39 -4.61
C ASP A 113 11.17 -13.33 -5.38
N GLU A 114 11.67 -13.88 -6.49
CA GLU A 114 10.92 -14.79 -7.35
C GLU A 114 10.52 -16.09 -6.63
N SER A 115 11.32 -16.56 -5.67
CA SER A 115 11.03 -17.80 -4.93
C SER A 115 9.77 -17.70 -4.08
N LEU A 116 9.37 -16.47 -3.72
CA LEU A 116 8.18 -16.18 -2.93
C LEU A 116 6.95 -15.84 -3.79
N LYS A 117 7.07 -15.80 -5.13
CA LYS A 117 6.01 -15.34 -6.03
C LYS A 117 4.68 -16.03 -5.78
N THR A 118 4.69 -17.36 -5.70
CA THR A 118 3.46 -18.14 -5.47
C THR A 118 2.81 -17.84 -4.13
N ALA A 119 3.59 -17.81 -3.06
CA ALA A 119 3.07 -17.48 -1.73
C ALA A 119 2.52 -16.05 -1.67
N PHE A 120 3.22 -15.11 -2.30
CA PHE A 120 2.79 -13.71 -2.38
C PHE A 120 1.48 -13.55 -3.15
N GLU A 121 1.36 -14.15 -4.33
CA GLU A 121 0.13 -14.06 -5.13
C GLU A 121 -1.06 -14.71 -4.44
N LEU A 122 -0.87 -15.81 -3.70
CA LEU A 122 -1.91 -16.40 -2.87
C LEU A 122 -2.31 -15.47 -1.71
N ALA A 123 -1.35 -14.80 -1.07
CA ALA A 123 -1.63 -13.80 -0.04
C ALA A 123 -2.43 -12.62 -0.60
N VAL A 124 -2.06 -12.13 -1.79
CA VAL A 124 -2.80 -11.09 -2.51
C VAL A 124 -4.22 -11.57 -2.86
N ASN A 125 -4.38 -12.81 -3.35
CA ASN A 125 -5.70 -13.38 -3.61
C ASN A 125 -6.57 -13.44 -2.36
N ASN A 126 -6.00 -13.76 -1.20
CA ASN A 126 -6.72 -13.74 0.07
C ASN A 126 -7.18 -12.33 0.43
N VAL A 127 -6.35 -11.31 0.23
CA VAL A 127 -6.72 -9.90 0.40
C VAL A 127 -7.92 -9.55 -0.48
N ILE A 128 -7.88 -9.89 -1.78
CA ILE A 128 -9.00 -9.61 -2.71
C ILE A 128 -10.27 -10.35 -2.30
N ASN A 129 -10.17 -11.63 -1.92
CA ASN A 129 -11.34 -12.39 -1.48
C ASN A 129 -11.98 -11.83 -0.20
N LEU A 130 -11.15 -11.39 0.76
CA LEU A 130 -11.64 -10.72 1.98
C LEU A 130 -12.31 -9.39 1.64
N ALA A 131 -11.71 -8.61 0.73
CA ALA A 131 -12.31 -7.36 0.27
C ALA A 131 -13.69 -7.57 -0.36
N ARG A 132 -13.85 -8.59 -1.21
CA ARG A 132 -15.13 -8.92 -1.86
C ARG A 132 -16.26 -9.27 -0.90
N ALA A 133 -15.93 -9.73 0.31
CA ALA A 133 -16.92 -10.08 1.33
C ALA A 133 -17.43 -8.87 2.13
N ILE A 134 -16.84 -7.69 1.94
CA ILE A 134 -17.25 -6.42 2.56
C ILE A 134 -18.20 -5.72 1.58
N HIS A 135 -19.33 -5.21 2.05
CA HIS A 135 -20.41 -4.66 1.22
C HIS A 135 -20.72 -3.18 1.52
N LYS A 136 -19.99 -2.58 2.47
CA LYS A 136 -20.15 -1.18 2.86
C LYS A 136 -19.32 -0.29 1.92
N PRO A 137 -19.90 0.78 1.35
CA PRO A 137 -19.15 1.74 0.55
C PRO A 137 -17.99 2.32 1.35
N ALA A 138 -16.80 2.27 0.77
CA ALA A 138 -15.57 2.73 1.39
C ALA A 138 -14.45 2.82 0.35
N VAL A 139 -13.37 3.51 0.74
CA VAL A 139 -12.11 3.49 0.00
C VAL A 139 -11.00 3.10 0.96
N PHE A 140 -10.14 2.17 0.53
CA PHE A 140 -8.95 1.76 1.28
C PHE A 140 -7.72 1.88 0.39
N LYS A 141 -6.66 2.48 0.93
CA LYS A 141 -5.42 2.75 0.22
C LYS A 141 -4.27 2.18 1.02
N CYS A 142 -3.32 1.53 0.35
CA CYS A 142 -2.09 1.07 0.99
C CYS A 142 -0.87 1.24 0.09
N CYS A 143 0.26 1.47 0.74
CA CYS A 143 1.58 1.64 0.18
C CYS A 143 2.52 0.62 0.81
N MET A 144 3.42 0.06 0.01
CA MET A 144 4.52 -0.79 0.44
C MET A 144 5.81 -0.15 -0.04
N PHE A 145 6.73 0.14 0.89
CA PHE A 145 8.02 0.74 0.55
C PHE A 145 9.15 0.01 1.26
N ASN A 146 10.37 0.18 0.74
CA ASN A 146 11.57 -0.36 1.35
C ASN A 146 12.00 0.53 2.52
N ALA A 147 11.87 0.04 3.75
CA ALA A 147 12.23 0.75 4.97
C ALA A 147 13.67 1.25 4.97
N LYS A 148 14.58 0.51 4.32
CA LYS A 148 16.00 0.87 4.18
C LYS A 148 16.25 2.16 3.40
N ASN A 149 15.30 2.57 2.57
CA ASN A 149 15.38 3.80 1.80
C ASN A 149 14.73 4.98 2.52
N THR A 150 14.22 4.79 3.74
CA THR A 150 13.65 5.88 4.54
C THR A 150 14.74 6.89 4.85
N LEU A 151 14.49 8.16 4.54
CA LEU A 151 15.37 9.25 4.92
C LEU A 151 14.99 9.71 6.33
N HIS A 152 15.99 9.96 7.16
CA HIS A 152 15.82 10.42 8.53
C HIS A 152 16.46 11.79 8.69
N ILE A 153 15.69 12.75 9.20
CA ILE A 153 16.16 14.10 9.53
C ILE A 153 15.78 14.37 10.98
N ASP A 154 16.80 14.58 11.82
CA ASP A 154 16.61 14.78 13.25
C ASP A 154 16.66 16.26 13.61
N ARG A 155 16.02 16.60 14.73
CA ARG A 155 16.10 17.92 15.38
C ARG A 155 16.07 17.75 16.90
N GLU A 156 16.60 18.72 17.63
CA GLU A 156 16.71 18.66 19.10
C GLU A 156 15.35 18.78 19.79
N SER A 157 14.47 19.66 19.29
CA SER A 157 13.15 19.90 19.85
C SER A 157 12.08 20.20 18.79
N GLU A 158 10.81 20.20 19.19
CA GLU A 158 9.68 20.47 18.29
C GLU A 158 9.68 21.90 17.72
N GLU A 159 10.32 22.85 18.41
CA GLU A 159 10.45 24.25 17.99
C GLU A 159 11.52 24.43 16.90
N ASP A 160 12.45 23.49 16.79
CA ASP A 160 13.53 23.53 15.81
C ASP A 160 13.04 23.11 14.42
N GLU A 161 13.75 23.56 13.40
CA GLU A 161 13.49 23.15 12.02
C GLU A 161 14.17 21.82 11.71
N PHE A 162 13.53 21.02 10.85
CA PHE A 162 14.22 19.87 10.26
C PHE A 162 15.24 20.37 9.24
N ILE A 163 16.53 20.22 9.54
CA ILE A 163 17.61 20.65 8.66
C ILE A 163 18.20 19.43 7.93
N PRO A 164 17.93 19.26 6.62
CA PRO A 164 18.50 18.14 5.87
C PRO A 164 20.02 18.30 5.71
N ALA A 165 20.73 17.17 5.66
CA ALA A 165 22.15 17.17 5.30
C ALA A 165 22.35 17.72 3.86
N HIS A 166 23.49 18.36 3.61
CA HIS A 166 23.78 19.00 2.33
C HIS A 166 23.78 18.04 1.12
N ASP A 167 24.03 16.76 1.35
CA ASP A 167 24.07 15.68 0.37
C ASP A 167 22.80 14.81 0.37
N LEU A 168 21.78 15.16 1.16
CA LEU A 168 20.53 14.42 1.23
C LEU A 168 19.81 14.47 -0.13
N ILE A 169 19.54 13.30 -0.68
CA ILE A 169 18.81 13.12 -1.94
C ILE A 169 17.67 12.14 -1.75
N ILE A 170 16.52 12.42 -2.38
CA ILE A 170 15.42 11.46 -2.48
C ILE A 170 15.72 10.52 -3.64
N PRO A 171 15.94 9.21 -3.40
CA PRO A 171 16.28 8.27 -4.46
C PRO A 171 15.08 7.97 -5.35
N TYR A 172 15.36 7.67 -6.61
CA TYR A 172 14.38 7.16 -7.57
C TYR A 172 15.06 6.21 -8.56
N GLU A 173 14.25 5.40 -9.24
CA GLU A 173 14.69 4.46 -10.27
C GLU A 173 14.19 4.88 -11.64
N LEU A 174 14.89 4.48 -12.70
CA LEU A 174 14.39 4.56 -14.06
C LEU A 174 13.68 3.26 -14.43
N SER A 175 12.54 3.35 -15.09
CA SER A 175 11.92 2.18 -15.73
C SER A 175 12.85 1.56 -16.78
N ARG A 176 12.67 0.27 -17.05
CA ARG A 176 13.45 -0.44 -18.11
C ARG A 176 13.28 0.18 -19.49
N VAL A 177 12.10 0.75 -19.77
CA VAL A 177 11.74 1.36 -21.05
C VAL A 177 11.14 2.73 -20.76
N SER A 178 11.62 3.74 -21.49
CA SER A 178 11.01 5.06 -21.45
C SER A 178 9.63 5.01 -22.12
N SER A 179 8.61 5.50 -21.45
CA SER A 179 7.27 5.66 -22.01
C SER A 179 6.83 7.12 -21.84
N HIS A 180 6.46 7.76 -22.93
CA HIS A 180 5.78 9.05 -22.88
C HIS A 180 4.33 8.87 -22.48
N LYS A 181 3.74 9.92 -21.92
CA LYS A 181 2.39 9.94 -21.35
C LYS A 181 1.38 9.37 -22.36
N ASP A 182 0.73 8.27 -22.00
CA ASP A 182 -0.44 7.77 -22.70
C ASP A 182 -1.67 8.49 -22.14
N ASP A 183 -2.15 9.50 -22.86
CA ASP A 183 -3.31 10.32 -22.47
C ASP A 183 -4.62 9.52 -22.32
N SER A 184 -4.62 8.23 -22.69
CA SER A 184 -5.77 7.33 -22.49
C SER A 184 -5.95 6.85 -21.05
N ARG A 185 -4.94 7.02 -20.17
CA ARG A 185 -4.95 6.46 -18.81
C ARG A 185 -4.94 7.57 -17.76
N THR A 186 -6.09 7.75 -17.09
CA THR A 186 -6.20 8.64 -15.93
C THR A 186 -5.33 8.09 -14.80
N HIS A 187 -4.33 8.84 -14.33
CA HIS A 187 -3.61 8.50 -13.09
C HIS A 187 -4.61 8.54 -11.92
N SER A 188 -4.63 7.49 -11.11
CA SER A 188 -5.36 7.54 -9.83
C SER A 188 -4.56 8.43 -8.89
N TYR A 189 -4.91 9.71 -8.86
CA TYR A 189 -4.54 10.59 -7.76
C TYR A 189 -5.32 10.13 -6.54
N PHE A 190 -4.63 9.96 -5.43
CA PHE A 190 -5.29 9.68 -4.16
C PHE A 190 -5.84 10.95 -3.48
N GLU A 191 -6.18 11.99 -4.24
CA GLU A 191 -6.86 13.20 -3.75
C GLU A 191 -8.38 12.97 -3.59
N ASP A 192 -8.77 11.96 -2.82
CA ASP A 192 -10.18 11.82 -2.40
C ASP A 192 -10.37 12.57 -1.07
N GLY A 193 -10.33 13.90 -1.12
CA GLY A 193 -10.61 14.78 0.02
C GLY A 193 -9.57 14.74 1.16
N ASP A 194 -9.84 15.48 2.23
CA ASP A 194 -9.03 15.46 3.46
C ASP A 194 -8.99 14.02 4.00
N ASP A 195 -7.85 13.33 3.87
CA ASP A 195 -7.65 12.04 4.54
C ASP A 195 -7.58 12.33 6.04
N PRO A 196 -8.55 11.87 6.86
CA PRO A 196 -8.55 12.16 8.28
C PRO A 196 -7.35 11.56 9.04
N ASP A 197 -6.56 10.72 8.37
CA ASP A 197 -5.34 10.11 8.89
C ASP A 197 -4.10 10.99 8.63
N GLU A 198 -4.22 11.96 7.71
CA GLU A 198 -3.17 12.93 7.43
C GLU A 198 -3.26 14.13 8.38
N LEU A 199 -2.65 13.98 9.55
CA LEU A 199 -2.61 15.03 10.57
C LEU A 199 -1.55 16.11 10.29
N LEU A 200 -0.63 15.83 9.37
CA LEU A 200 0.41 16.77 8.96
C LEU A 200 -0.05 17.59 7.76
N LYS A 201 -0.22 18.90 7.93
CA LYS A 201 -0.46 19.80 6.79
C LYS A 201 0.87 20.23 6.18
N LEU A 202 1.18 19.73 4.98
CA LEU A 202 2.38 20.16 4.27
C LEU A 202 2.26 21.62 3.80
N PRO A 203 3.35 22.39 3.83
CA PRO A 203 3.42 23.74 3.27
C PRO A 203 3.02 23.80 1.79
N ASP A 204 2.37 24.90 1.39
CA ASP A 204 1.89 25.10 0.01
C ASP A 204 3.02 24.94 -1.04
N GLY A 205 4.25 25.33 -0.71
CA GLY A 205 5.41 25.15 -1.58
C GLY A 205 5.75 23.68 -1.84
N ILE A 206 5.59 22.81 -0.84
CA ILE A 206 5.77 21.36 -0.99
C ILE A 206 4.62 20.79 -1.84
N ILE A 207 3.38 21.19 -1.56
CA ILE A 207 2.21 20.75 -2.33
C ILE A 207 2.35 21.11 -3.82
N GLU A 208 2.78 22.33 -4.13
CA GLU A 208 3.02 22.78 -5.50
C GLU A 208 4.14 21.98 -6.18
N THR A 209 5.23 21.68 -5.45
CA THR A 209 6.33 20.86 -5.99
C THR A 209 5.87 19.43 -6.27
N ILE A 210 5.04 18.84 -5.39
CA ILE A 210 4.42 17.53 -5.60
C ILE A 210 3.48 17.56 -6.82
N ARG A 211 2.70 18.63 -7.01
CA ARG A 211 1.86 18.82 -8.20
C ARG A 211 2.70 18.84 -9.49
N GLN A 212 3.85 19.50 -9.48
CA GLN A 212 4.78 19.52 -10.62
C GLN A 212 5.41 18.15 -10.87
N LEU A 213 5.84 17.43 -9.82
CA LEU A 213 6.29 16.03 -9.95
C LEU A 213 5.20 15.16 -10.59
N ASN A 214 3.97 15.35 -10.15
CA ASN A 214 2.79 14.63 -10.64
C ASN A 214 2.49 14.90 -12.12
N ALA A 215 2.86 16.06 -12.65
CA ALA A 215 2.76 16.34 -14.09
C ALA A 215 3.73 15.47 -14.93
N ILE A 216 4.87 15.07 -14.35
CA ILE A 216 5.84 14.17 -14.97
C ILE A 216 5.33 12.72 -14.94
N HIS A 217 5.51 12.00 -16.05
CA HIS A 217 5.08 10.61 -16.14
C HIS A 217 6.02 9.72 -15.30
N HIS A 218 5.53 9.33 -14.12
CA HIS A 218 6.23 8.53 -13.13
C HIS A 218 5.20 7.72 -12.33
N THR A 219 5.69 6.77 -11.54
CA THR A 219 4.95 6.00 -10.54
C THR A 219 5.70 6.10 -9.22
N GLY A 220 4.99 5.98 -8.11
CA GLY A 220 5.64 5.98 -6.82
C GLY A 220 4.79 6.50 -5.68
N CYS A 221 5.45 6.70 -4.55
CA CYS A 221 4.93 7.45 -3.43
C CYS A 221 6.02 8.25 -2.71
N ILE A 222 5.58 9.24 -1.97
CA ILE A 222 6.35 9.93 -0.94
C ILE A 222 5.44 10.15 0.28
N ILE A 223 5.94 9.84 1.46
CA ILE A 223 5.21 9.99 2.72
C ILE A 223 6.14 10.68 3.72
N PHE A 224 5.66 11.76 4.31
CA PHE A 224 6.31 12.50 5.38
C PHE A 224 5.69 12.07 6.71
N GLU A 225 6.50 11.57 7.64
CA GLU A 225 6.11 11.26 9.02
C GLU A 225 6.91 12.18 9.96
N ALA A 226 6.27 13.24 10.45
CA ALA A 226 6.85 14.20 11.37
C ALA A 226 6.53 13.81 12.83
N LEU A 227 7.57 13.45 13.57
CA LEU A 227 7.56 13.20 15.01
C LEU A 227 8.23 14.39 15.73
N PRO A 228 8.11 14.51 17.06
CA PRO A 228 8.65 15.65 17.80
C PRO A 228 10.11 15.96 17.48
N THR A 229 10.97 14.94 17.36
CA THR A 229 12.41 15.09 17.13
C THR A 229 12.92 14.45 15.84
N HIS A 230 12.05 13.79 15.06
CA HIS A 230 12.46 13.04 13.86
C HIS A 230 11.46 13.28 12.73
N LEU A 231 11.96 13.55 11.54
CA LEU A 231 11.20 13.48 10.30
C LEU A 231 11.67 12.26 9.53
N LYS A 232 10.73 11.38 9.20
CA LYS A 232 10.97 10.28 8.27
C LYS A 232 10.33 10.61 6.92
N ILE A 233 11.10 10.39 5.85
CA ILE A 233 10.58 10.47 4.48
C ILE A 233 10.66 9.07 3.89
N HIS A 234 9.51 8.44 3.73
CA HIS A 234 9.38 7.16 3.05
C HIS A 234 9.07 7.40 1.59
N ASN A 235 9.81 6.78 0.69
CA ASN A 235 9.57 6.97 -0.72
C ASN A 235 9.86 5.73 -1.56
N TYR A 236 9.22 5.72 -2.72
CA TYR A 236 9.52 4.84 -3.83
C TYR A 236 9.15 5.60 -5.09
N TYR A 237 10.11 5.89 -5.96
CA TYR A 237 9.82 6.54 -7.24
C TYR A 237 10.42 5.75 -8.39
N THR A 238 9.63 5.57 -9.44
CA THR A 238 10.08 5.08 -10.73
C THR A 238 9.69 6.07 -11.81
N LEU A 239 10.69 6.71 -12.42
CA LEU A 239 10.49 7.62 -13.54
C LEU A 239 10.24 6.81 -14.81
N LEU A 240 9.14 7.12 -15.49
CA LEU A 240 8.73 6.46 -16.71
C LEU A 240 9.13 7.25 -17.97
N ASP A 241 9.12 8.57 -17.91
CA ASP A 241 9.56 9.44 -19.00
C ASP A 241 11.02 9.90 -18.77
N HIS A 242 11.96 9.23 -19.42
CA HIS A 242 13.39 9.50 -19.23
C HIS A 242 13.79 10.88 -19.76
N SER A 243 13.01 11.50 -20.66
CA SER A 243 13.30 12.85 -21.16
C SER A 243 13.16 13.93 -20.08
N GLN A 244 12.41 13.63 -19.02
CA GLN A 244 12.16 14.53 -17.88
C GLN A 244 13.09 14.28 -16.70
N GLU A 245 14.10 13.40 -16.81
CA GLU A 245 14.96 13.00 -15.68
C GLU A 245 15.60 14.18 -14.95
N LYS A 246 16.14 15.14 -15.71
CA LYS A 246 16.75 16.35 -15.13
C LYS A 246 15.74 17.14 -14.30
N ASN A 247 14.55 17.39 -14.86
CA ASN A 247 13.47 18.12 -14.21
C ASN A 247 12.95 17.38 -12.97
N PHE A 248 12.74 16.07 -13.08
CA PHE A 248 12.33 15.20 -11.99
C PHE A 248 13.32 15.27 -10.81
N ARG A 249 14.62 15.17 -11.09
CA ARG A 249 15.68 15.30 -10.08
C ARG A 249 15.69 16.69 -9.44
N GLU A 250 15.53 17.75 -10.23
CA GLU A 250 15.50 19.14 -9.72
C GLU A 250 14.29 19.38 -8.79
N LEU A 251 13.13 18.80 -9.10
CA LEU A 251 11.96 18.86 -8.24
C LEU A 251 12.16 18.08 -6.93
N LEU A 252 12.77 16.89 -6.97
CA LEU A 252 13.12 16.15 -5.74
C LEU A 252 14.12 16.93 -4.87
N LEU A 253 15.12 17.59 -5.46
CA LEU A 253 16.03 18.48 -4.73
C LEU A 253 15.31 19.70 -4.15
N THR A 254 14.29 20.20 -4.84
CA THR A 254 13.45 21.31 -4.37
C THR A 254 12.65 20.88 -3.15
N LEU A 255 12.07 19.67 -3.14
CA LEU A 255 11.42 19.11 -1.95
C LEU A 255 12.37 19.04 -0.76
N VAL A 256 13.59 18.55 -0.95
CA VAL A 256 14.60 18.49 0.12
C VAL A 256 14.86 19.89 0.70
N LYS A 257 15.03 20.91 -0.15
CA LYS A 257 15.23 22.30 0.29
C LYS A 257 14.04 22.90 1.04
N GLN A 258 12.83 22.37 0.80
CA GLN A 258 11.61 22.82 1.46
C GLN A 258 11.35 22.13 2.80
N ILE A 259 12.08 21.06 3.15
CA ILE A 259 11.93 20.32 4.42
C ILE A 259 11.88 21.24 5.67
N PRO A 260 12.74 22.28 5.81
CA PRO A 260 12.70 23.17 6.98
C PRO A 260 11.37 23.90 7.19
N SER A 261 10.57 24.05 6.13
CA SER A 261 9.25 24.69 6.19
C SER A 261 8.15 23.79 6.77
N ILE A 262 8.40 22.48 6.93
CA ILE A 262 7.43 21.55 7.52
C ILE A 262 7.24 21.90 9.01
N LYS A 263 5.98 22.12 9.40
CA LYS A 263 5.57 22.39 10.79
C LYS A 263 4.44 21.46 11.19
N GLY A 264 4.30 21.23 12.49
CA GLY A 264 3.33 20.27 13.03
C GLY A 264 3.84 18.83 13.03
N LEU A 265 3.01 17.94 13.53
CA LEU A 265 3.28 16.52 13.71
C LEU A 265 2.26 15.69 12.95
N GLY A 266 2.61 14.43 12.67
CA GLY A 266 1.74 13.48 12.02
C GLY A 266 2.27 13.05 10.67
N ILE A 267 1.37 12.56 9.82
CA ILE A 267 1.73 11.93 8.54
C ILE A 267 1.03 12.68 7.40
N SER A 268 1.68 12.77 6.24
CA SER A 268 1.04 13.13 4.97
C SER A 268 1.71 12.39 3.81
N GLY A 269 0.92 11.85 2.88
CA GLY A 269 1.41 10.93 1.87
C GLY A 269 0.79 11.15 0.49
N PHE A 270 1.61 11.01 -0.54
CA PHE A 270 1.18 11.09 -1.93
C PHE A 270 1.61 9.83 -2.65
N MET A 271 0.69 9.23 -3.39
CA MET A 271 0.96 8.04 -4.19
C MET A 271 0.37 8.21 -5.59
N LYS A 272 1.12 7.73 -6.57
CA LYS A 272 0.76 7.71 -7.99
C LYS A 272 1.00 6.31 -8.54
N LEU A 273 -0.10 5.62 -8.85
CA LEU A 273 -0.02 4.32 -9.50
C LEU A 273 0.33 4.49 -10.99
N PRO A 274 1.17 3.60 -11.57
CA PRO A 274 1.70 3.73 -12.93
C PRO A 274 0.61 3.75 -14.00
N TYR A 275 -0.39 2.89 -13.84
CA TYR A 275 -1.50 2.73 -14.77
C TYR A 275 -2.77 2.50 -13.97
N LYS A 276 -3.87 3.06 -14.47
CA LYS A 276 -5.21 2.65 -14.06
C LYS A 276 -5.55 1.34 -14.76
N ASP A 277 -5.28 0.23 -14.08
CA ASP A 277 -5.70 -1.12 -14.49
C ASP A 277 -6.74 -1.61 -13.49
N THR A 278 -7.84 -0.86 -13.39
CA THR A 278 -8.87 -1.10 -12.40
C THR A 278 -9.52 -2.46 -12.66
N ARG A 279 -9.29 -3.41 -11.75
CA ARG A 279 -9.91 -4.73 -11.79
C ARG A 279 -11.22 -4.69 -11.02
N PHE A 280 -12.29 -5.13 -11.65
CA PHE A 280 -13.60 -5.27 -11.03
C PHE A 280 -13.81 -6.70 -10.50
N PHE A 281 -14.35 -6.82 -9.30
CA PHE A 281 -14.80 -8.08 -8.74
C PHE A 281 -16.16 -7.92 -8.08
N GLU A 282 -17.12 -8.76 -8.47
CA GLU A 282 -18.42 -8.83 -7.79
C GLU A 282 -18.26 -9.21 -6.32
N HIS A 283 -19.16 -8.66 -5.49
CA HIS A 283 -19.28 -9.04 -4.10
C HIS A 283 -19.49 -10.54 -3.92
N LYS A 284 -18.85 -11.08 -2.88
CA LYS A 284 -18.92 -12.51 -2.57
C LYS A 284 -18.80 -12.72 -1.08
N ALA A 285 -19.93 -12.95 -0.43
CA ALA A 285 -20.00 -13.16 1.02
C ALA A 285 -19.20 -14.39 1.50
N LYS A 286 -19.10 -15.45 0.67
CA LYS A 286 -18.33 -16.67 1.01
C LYS A 286 -17.72 -17.35 -0.21
N LEU A 287 -16.55 -17.96 -0.03
CA LEU A 287 -15.97 -18.86 -1.01
C LEU A 287 -16.65 -20.24 -0.95
N PRO A 288 -16.62 -21.02 -2.06
CA PRO A 288 -17.10 -22.40 -2.04
C PRO A 288 -16.34 -23.22 -1.00
N GLU A 289 -17.05 -24.09 -0.30
CA GLU A 289 -16.47 -25.00 0.68
C GLU A 289 -15.56 -26.01 -0.04
N LYS A 290 -14.33 -26.16 0.46
CA LYS A 290 -13.38 -27.18 0.00
C LYS A 290 -13.08 -28.12 1.16
N TYR A 291 -14.00 -29.05 1.41
CA TYR A 291 -13.78 -30.07 2.43
C TYR A 291 -12.75 -31.07 1.96
N TYR A 292 -11.90 -31.52 2.88
CA TYR A 292 -11.09 -32.69 2.64
C TYR A 292 -12.03 -33.90 2.46
N PRO A 293 -11.85 -34.73 1.41
CA PRO A 293 -12.75 -35.86 1.17
C PRO A 293 -12.74 -36.81 2.37
N ARG A 294 -13.93 -37.31 2.72
CA ARG A 294 -14.11 -38.23 3.87
C ARG A 294 -13.24 -39.49 3.77
N ASN A 295 -12.95 -39.93 2.55
CA ASN A 295 -11.95 -40.96 2.26
C ASN A 295 -10.98 -40.47 1.16
N PRO A 296 -9.80 -39.93 1.50
CA PRO A 296 -8.84 -39.43 0.52
C PRO A 296 -8.23 -40.52 -0.39
N LYS A 297 -8.35 -41.80 -0.02
CA LYS A 297 -7.82 -42.91 -0.84
C LYS A 297 -8.73 -43.28 -2.01
N ALA A 298 -10.04 -43.03 -1.91
CA ALA A 298 -11.00 -43.38 -2.96
C ALA A 298 -10.74 -42.62 -4.28
N VAL A 299 -10.26 -41.38 -4.19
CA VAL A 299 -9.92 -40.53 -5.36
C VAL A 299 -8.70 -41.08 -6.11
N VAL A 300 -7.79 -41.75 -5.41
CA VAL A 300 -6.60 -42.38 -6.01
C VAL A 300 -6.99 -43.66 -6.77
N GLU A 301 -8.02 -44.38 -6.32
CA GLU A 301 -8.50 -45.61 -6.96
C GLU A 301 -9.27 -45.35 -8.27
N GLU A 302 -10.07 -44.29 -8.36
CA GLU A 302 -10.76 -43.88 -9.59
C GLU A 302 -9.81 -43.40 -10.70
N SER A 303 -8.67 -42.81 -10.31
CA SER A 303 -7.64 -42.37 -11.26
C SER A 303 -6.87 -43.53 -11.88
N ASN A 304 -6.73 -44.64 -11.16
CA ASN A 304 -6.01 -45.85 -11.60
C ASN A 304 -6.88 -46.85 -12.38
N HIS A 305 -8.21 -46.69 -12.37
CA HIS A 305 -9.14 -47.53 -13.15
C HIS A 305 -9.45 -46.97 -14.55
N ASN A 306 -8.97 -45.77 -14.88
CA ASN A 306 -9.15 -45.13 -16.19
C ASN A 306 -7.84 -45.08 -17.02
N VAL A 307 -6.90 -46.00 -16.76
CA VAL A 307 -5.71 -46.25 -17.60
C VAL A 307 -5.80 -47.64 -18.21
#